data_AF-A0AAV2BXU3-F1
#
_entry.id   AF-A0AAV2BXU3-F1
#
_cell.length_a   1.000
_cell.length_b   1.000
_cell.length_c   1.000
_cell.angle_alpha   90.00
_cell.angle_beta   90.00
_cell.angle_gamma   90.00
#
_symmetry.space_group_name_H-M   'P 1'
#
loop_
_entity.id
_entity.type
_entity.pdbx_description
1 polymer ?
#
loop_
_entity_poly.entity_id
_entity_poly.type
_entity_poly.pdbx_seq_one_letter_code
_entity_poly.pdbx_strand_id
1 'polypeptide(L)'
;MDSELSTSASTLLYKNGTQLQPFHCSICFRGFSYKDWDILDETNRNFNERICPICKKSFYDAGTMRRHLKVHQSCRELYVCNICSKSFTRKDNLNVHMKTIHMVI
;
A
#
# COMPACT_ATOMS: atom_id res chain seq x y z
N MET A 1 4.72 -18.09 28.66
CA MET A 1 5.85 -17.97 27.73
C MET A 1 5.29 -18.43 26.39
N ASP A 2 4.90 -17.56 25.46
CA ASP A 2 5.50 -16.28 25.09
C ASP A 2 4.47 -15.21 24.71
N SER A 3 4.70 -14.05 25.32
CA SER A 3 4.46 -12.65 24.88
C SER A 3 3.44 -12.37 23.78
N GLU A 4 2.24 -11.94 24.18
CA GLU A 4 1.47 -10.97 23.40
C GLU A 4 2.16 -9.60 23.52
N LEU A 5 2.77 -9.13 22.43
CA LEU A 5 3.21 -7.74 22.30
C LEU A 5 2.19 -6.99 21.43
N SER A 6 1.36 -6.19 22.10
CA SER A 6 0.62 -5.09 21.49
C SER A 6 1.59 -4.20 20.69
N THR A 7 1.26 -3.84 19.44
CA THR A 7 1.29 -2.45 18.93
C THR A 7 0.62 -2.39 17.53
N SER A 8 -0.16 -1.33 17.35
CA SER A 8 -0.97 -0.92 16.20
C SER A 8 -0.40 -1.07 14.78
N ALA A 9 -1.26 -1.63 13.91
CA ALA A 9 -1.42 -1.35 12.47
C ALA A 9 -0.25 -1.67 11.52
N SER A 10 -0.20 -2.92 11.03
CA SER A 10 0.07 -3.30 9.63
C SER A 10 0.00 -4.82 9.53
N THR A 11 -1.19 -5.38 9.28
CA THR A 11 -1.35 -6.82 9.05
C THR A 11 -0.55 -7.20 7.82
N LEU A 12 0.65 -7.75 8.01
CA LEU A 12 1.41 -8.42 6.95
C LEU A 12 0.57 -9.61 6.47
N LEU A 13 -0.11 -9.45 5.33
CA LEU A 13 -0.92 -10.52 4.76
C LEU A 13 0.01 -11.57 4.14
N TYR A 14 0.32 -12.61 4.91
CA TYR A 14 1.10 -13.75 4.45
C TYR A 14 0.21 -14.64 3.57
N LYS A 15 0.29 -14.46 2.24
CA LYS A 15 -0.34 -15.37 1.27
C LYS A 15 0.73 -15.96 0.35
N ASN A 16 0.94 -17.27 0.44
CA ASN A 16 1.76 -18.08 -0.47
C ASN A 16 3.18 -17.55 -0.70
N GLY A 17 3.95 -17.34 0.39
CA GLY A 17 5.38 -16.96 0.32
C GLY A 17 5.66 -15.55 -0.19
N THR A 18 4.64 -14.73 -0.38
CA THR A 18 4.77 -13.34 -0.83
C THR A 18 4.46 -12.41 0.34
N GLN A 19 5.44 -11.60 0.78
CA GLN A 19 5.22 -10.56 1.78
C GLN A 19 4.65 -9.32 1.08
N LEU A 20 3.46 -8.93 1.48
CA LEU A 20 2.84 -7.69 1.02
C LEU A 20 3.12 -6.61 2.06
N GLN A 21 3.83 -5.56 1.65
CA GLN A 21 4.05 -4.41 2.52
C GLN A 21 3.12 -3.28 2.07
N PRO A 22 2.13 -2.91 2.90
CA PRO A 22 1.37 -1.70 2.66
C PRO A 22 2.34 -0.52 2.76
N PHE A 23 2.42 0.28 1.70
CA PHE A 23 3.19 1.52 1.75
C PHE A 23 2.37 2.57 2.50
N HIS A 24 3.00 3.24 3.46
CA HIS A 24 2.33 4.29 4.23
C HIS A 24 2.36 5.61 3.48
N CYS A 25 1.27 6.38 3.58
CA CYS A 25 1.26 7.74 3.04
C CYS A 25 2.06 8.60 3.98
N SER A 26 3.07 9.30 3.49
CA SER A 26 3.87 10.22 4.30
C SER A 26 3.06 11.39 4.87
N ILE A 27 1.82 11.63 4.41
CA ILE A 27 0.95 12.71 4.87
C ILE A 27 -0.03 12.25 5.96
N CYS A 28 -0.52 11.01 5.90
CA CYS A 28 -1.54 10.51 6.84
C CYS A 28 -1.15 9.22 7.56
N PHE A 29 0.02 8.66 7.26
CA PHE A 29 0.66 7.48 7.84
C PHE A 29 -0.21 6.21 7.90
N ARG A 30 -1.35 6.21 7.20
CA ARG A 30 -2.19 5.02 6.98
C ARG A 30 -1.52 4.13 5.93
N GLY A 31 -1.64 2.81 6.09
CA GLY A 31 -1.29 1.86 5.04
C GLY A 31 -2.44 1.72 4.03
N PHE A 32 -2.12 1.47 2.76
CA PHE A 32 -3.10 1.26 1.69
C PHE A 32 -2.86 -0.06 0.98
N SER A 33 -3.95 -0.59 0.44
CA SER A 33 -4.02 -1.83 -0.32
C SER A 33 -4.23 -1.56 -1.82
N TYR A 34 -4.08 -2.59 -2.64
CA TYR A 34 -4.46 -2.53 -4.06
C TYR A 34 -5.91 -2.10 -4.30
N LYS A 35 -6.86 -2.49 -3.44
CA LYS A 35 -8.29 -2.13 -3.60
C LYS A 35 -8.55 -0.63 -3.43
N ASP A 36 -7.68 0.06 -2.70
CA ASP A 36 -7.76 1.52 -2.53
C ASP A 36 -7.44 2.27 -3.83
N TRP A 37 -6.76 1.61 -4.79
CA TRP A 37 -6.51 2.15 -6.13
C TRP A 37 -7.77 2.17 -7.00
N ASP A 38 -8.61 1.13 -6.93
CA ASP A 38 -9.85 1.06 -7.70
C ASP A 38 -10.82 2.17 -7.29
N ILE A 39 -10.90 2.43 -5.98
CA ILE A 39 -11.65 3.56 -5.42
C ILE A 39 -11.14 4.89 -5.99
N LEU A 40 -9.83 5.00 -6.23
CA LEU A 40 -9.24 6.23 -6.72
C LEU A 40 -9.59 6.54 -8.18
N ASP A 41 -9.66 5.53 -9.05
CA ASP A 41 -10.06 5.73 -10.46
C ASP A 41 -11.51 6.22 -10.55
N GLU A 42 -12.39 5.68 -9.72
CA GLU A 42 -13.79 6.09 -9.61
C GLU A 42 -13.94 7.48 -8.95
N THR A 43 -13.20 7.74 -7.87
CA THR A 43 -13.33 9.00 -7.10
C THR A 43 -12.62 10.20 -7.72
N ASN A 44 -11.66 10.01 -8.63
CA ASN A 44 -11.00 11.14 -9.33
C ASN A 44 -11.98 11.94 -10.21
N ARG A 45 -13.05 11.31 -10.70
CA ARG A 45 -13.97 11.92 -11.67
C ARG A 45 -15.12 12.70 -11.02
N ASN A 46 -15.47 12.44 -9.76
CA ASN A 46 -16.73 12.95 -9.21
C ASN A 46 -16.74 13.14 -7.69
N PHE A 47 -15.82 13.98 -7.16
CA PHE A 47 -15.79 14.22 -5.72
C PHE A 47 -15.82 15.70 -5.36
N ASN A 48 -16.84 16.06 -4.59
CA ASN A 48 -17.10 17.40 -4.04
C ASN A 48 -16.92 17.44 -2.51
N GLU A 49 -16.64 16.32 -1.87
CA GLU A 49 -16.46 16.28 -0.41
C GLU A 49 -15.02 16.62 -0.02
N ARG A 50 -14.86 17.07 1.23
CA ARG A 50 -13.57 17.48 1.79
C ARG A 50 -12.87 16.35 2.54
N ILE A 51 -13.24 15.09 2.30
CA ILE A 51 -12.77 13.92 3.04
C ILE A 51 -12.13 12.94 2.07
N CYS A 52 -10.93 12.42 2.39
CA CYS A 52 -10.29 11.40 1.58
C CYS A 52 -11.06 10.07 1.68
N PRO A 53 -11.50 9.46 0.56
CA PRO A 53 -12.23 8.19 0.58
C PRO A 53 -11.38 7.03 1.09
N ILE A 54 -10.06 7.10 0.94
CA ILE A 54 -9.08 6.06 1.30
C ILE A 54 -8.73 6.14 2.79
N CYS A 55 -8.19 7.26 3.26
CA CYS A 55 -7.71 7.39 4.64
C CYS A 55 -8.66 8.11 5.59
N LYS A 56 -9.83 8.56 5.10
CA LYS A 56 -10.85 9.32 5.83
C LYS A 56 -10.37 10.65 6.45
N LYS A 57 -9.21 11.14 6.02
CA LYS A 57 -8.68 12.45 6.44
C LYS A 57 -9.53 13.59 5.87
N SER A 58 -9.85 14.58 6.70
CA SER A 58 -10.52 15.81 6.26
C SER A 58 -9.51 16.86 5.76
N PHE A 59 -10.00 17.72 4.87
CA PHE A 59 -9.29 18.82 4.22
C PHE A 59 -10.12 20.09 4.30
N TYR A 60 -9.48 21.23 4.11
CA TYR A 60 -10.18 22.53 4.16
C TYR A 60 -10.93 22.82 2.86
N ASP A 61 -10.53 22.22 1.73
CA ASP A 61 -11.20 22.34 0.43
C ASP A 61 -11.08 21.05 -0.41
N ALA A 62 -11.90 20.96 -1.46
CA ALA A 62 -11.90 19.82 -2.38
C ALA A 62 -10.64 19.77 -3.25
N GLY A 63 -10.03 20.92 -3.57
CA GLY A 63 -8.81 20.99 -4.36
C GLY A 63 -7.61 20.34 -3.67
N THR A 64 -7.48 20.56 -2.36
CA THR A 64 -6.41 20.00 -1.52
C THR A 64 -6.62 18.52 -1.27
N MET A 65 -7.87 18.10 -1.06
CA MET A 65 -8.23 16.68 -1.02
C MET A 65 -7.82 16.00 -2.35
N ARG A 66 -8.16 16.58 -3.51
CA ARG A 66 -7.79 16.02 -4.82
C ARG A 66 -6.28 15.96 -5.03
N ARG A 67 -5.54 16.98 -4.58
CA ARG A 67 -4.07 16.94 -4.60
C ARG A 67 -3.52 15.83 -3.71
N HIS A 68 -4.11 15.61 -2.54
CA HIS A 68 -3.72 14.54 -1.63
C HIS A 68 -3.92 13.15 -2.22
N LEU A 69 -4.96 12.93 -3.02
CA LEU A 69 -5.20 11.65 -3.71
C LEU A 69 -4.02 11.21 -4.59
N LYS A 70 -3.25 12.15 -5.15
CA LYS A 70 -2.03 11.84 -5.92
C LYS A 70 -0.96 11.14 -5.06
N VAL A 71 -0.94 11.38 -3.75
CA VAL A 71 0.01 10.71 -2.85
C VAL A 71 -0.38 9.25 -2.65
N HIS A 72 -1.67 8.94 -2.57
CA HIS A 72 -2.13 7.56 -2.55
C HIS A 72 -1.77 6.82 -3.85
N GLN A 73 -1.72 7.50 -5.00
CA GLN A 73 -1.21 6.90 -6.24
C GLN A 73 0.23 6.42 -6.13
N SER A 74 1.07 7.21 -5.45
CA SER A 74 2.47 6.87 -5.24
C SER A 74 2.71 5.84 -4.13
N CYS A 75 1.75 5.64 -3.23
CA CYS A 75 1.86 4.78 -2.03
C CYS A 75 1.27 3.37 -2.22
N ARG A 76 1.29 2.83 -3.43
CA ARG A 76 0.75 1.49 -3.71
C ARG A 76 1.45 0.39 -2.92
N GLU A 77 0.68 -0.65 -2.60
CA GLU A 77 1.16 -1.89 -1.98
C GLU A 77 2.31 -2.51 -2.79
N LEU A 78 3.40 -2.85 -2.11
CA LEU A 78 4.56 -3.46 -2.73
C LEU A 78 4.68 -4.94 -2.36
N TYR A 79 5.10 -5.72 -3.34
CA TYR A 79 5.48 -7.12 -3.21
C TYR A 79 6.93 -7.18 -2.74
N VAL A 80 7.16 -7.65 -1.53
CA VAL A 80 8.50 -7.70 -0.92
C VAL A 80 9.04 -9.12 -0.99
N CYS A 81 10.30 -9.22 -1.44
CA CYS A 81 11.06 -10.45 -1.36
C CYS A 81 11.37 -10.77 0.11
N ASN A 82 10.94 -11.95 0.57
CA ASN A 82 11.19 -12.39 1.93
C ASN A 82 12.66 -12.79 2.20
N ILE A 83 13.50 -12.91 1.16
CA ILE A 83 14.91 -13.29 1.29
C ILE A 83 15.81 -12.05 1.38
N CYS A 84 15.66 -11.09 0.47
CA CYS A 84 16.51 -9.89 0.42
C CYS A 84 15.78 -8.58 0.75
N SER A 85 14.50 -8.63 1.13
CA SER A 85 13.67 -7.45 1.44
C SER A 85 13.49 -6.45 0.28
N LYS A 86 13.87 -6.82 -0.95
CA LYS A 86 13.66 -5.98 -2.13
C LYS A 86 12.18 -5.88 -2.46
N SER A 87 11.69 -4.66 -2.69
CA SER A 87 10.29 -4.37 -2.99
C SER A 87 10.02 -4.22 -4.49
N PHE A 88 8.86 -4.70 -4.92
CA PHE A 88 8.42 -4.72 -6.30
C PHE A 88 6.99 -4.20 -6.39
N THR A 89 6.68 -3.50 -7.47
CA THR A 89 5.37 -2.88 -7.67
C THR A 89 4.34 -3.84 -8.29
N ARG A 90 4.79 -5.01 -8.75
CA ARG A 90 3.95 -6.05 -9.34
C ARG A 90 4.41 -7.42 -8.87
N LYS A 91 3.47 -8.35 -8.75
CA LYS A 91 3.72 -9.73 -8.30
C LYS A 91 4.60 -10.53 -9.26
N ASP A 92 4.39 -10.36 -10.56
CA ASP A 92 5.17 -11.03 -11.60
C ASP A 92 6.64 -10.63 -11.56
N ASN A 93 6.93 -9.36 -11.30
CA ASN A 93 8.29 -8.87 -11.10
C ASN A 93 8.97 -9.53 -9.88
N LEU A 94 8.25 -9.69 -8.76
CA LEU A 94 8.74 -10.44 -7.62
C LEU A 94 9.00 -11.91 -7.99
N ASN A 95 8.06 -12.57 -8.68
CA ASN A 95 8.22 -13.96 -9.10
C ASN A 95 9.45 -14.19 -10.00
N VAL A 96 9.70 -13.28 -10.94
CA VAL A 96 10.89 -13.32 -11.78
C VAL A 96 12.15 -13.14 -10.92
N HIS A 97 12.15 -12.15 -10.02
CA HIS A 97 13.26 -11.95 -9.09
C HIS A 97 13.56 -13.19 -8.23
N MET A 98 12.54 -13.84 -7.69
CA MET A 98 12.73 -15.07 -6.91
C MET A 98 13.39 -16.16 -7.75
N LYS A 99 12.97 -16.32 -9.00
CA LYS A 99 13.53 -17.33 -9.93
C LYS A 99 14.94 -17.01 -10.41
N THR A 100 15.29 -15.74 -10.60
CA THR A 100 16.58 -15.36 -11.21
C THR A 100 17.68 -15.05 -10.19
N ILE A 101 17.32 -14.60 -8.99
CA ILE A 101 18.27 -14.15 -7.97
C ILE A 101 18.38 -15.15 -6.81
N HIS A 102 17.29 -15.82 -6.45
CA HIS A 102 17.22 -16.65 -5.25
C HIS A 102 17.04 -18.15 -5.50
N MET A 103 16.70 -18.57 -6.72
CA MET A 103 16.77 -19.98 -7.13
C MET A 103 18.12 -20.24 -7.79
N VAL A 104 19.13 -20.52 -6.97
CA VAL A 104 20.40 -21.10 -7.40
C VAL A 104 20.35 -22.60 -7.06
N ILE A 105 20.55 -23.44 -8.07
CA ILE A 105 20.73 -24.90 -7.92
C ILE A 105 22.08 -25.17 -7.26
#